data_AF-A0A392RDB1-F1
#
_entry.id   AF-A0A392RDB1-F1
#
_cell.length_a   1.000
_cell.length_b   1.000
_cell.length_c   1.000
_cell.angle_alpha   90.00
_cell.angle_beta   90.00
_cell.angle_gamma   90.00
#
_symmetry.space_group_name_H-M   'P 1'
#
loop_
_entity.id
_entity.type
_entity.pdbx_description
1 polymer ?
#
loop_
_entity_poly.entity_id
_entity_poly.type
_entity_poly.pdbx_seq_one_letter_code
_entity_poly.pdbx_strand_id
1 'polypeptide(L)' 'KERDEAMANSETLTQEKAALEKDVNALQGSVVVQYEEVFQYALEQMMVLFPDLDEQRMGEADALINIEDGKLVPYVPPPE' A
#
# COMPACT_ATOMS: atom_id res chain seq x y z
N LYS A 1 -21.51 35.59 -23.34
CA LYS A 1 -21.10 34.48 -24.20
C LYS A 1 -19.76 33.90 -23.75
N GLU A 2 -18.61 34.54 -23.99
CA GLU A 2 -17.29 33.98 -23.57
C GLU A 2 -17.19 33.73 -22.05
N ARG A 3 -17.73 34.65 -21.23
CA ARG A 3 -17.79 34.48 -19.77
C ARG A 3 -18.63 33.27 -19.34
N ASP A 4 -19.75 33.06 -20.02
CA ASP A 4 -20.71 31.99 -19.67
C ASP A 4 -20.14 30.63 -20.09
N GLU A 5 -19.45 30.58 -21.22
CA GLU A 5 -18.68 29.41 -21.69
C GLU A 5 -17.51 29.10 -20.74
N ALA A 6 -16.80 30.12 -20.26
CA ALA A 6 -15.72 29.93 -19.28
C ALA A 6 -16.25 29.42 -17.93
N MET A 7 -17.41 29.88 -17.46
CA MET A 7 -18.04 29.35 -16.25
C MET A 7 -18.47 27.89 -16.42
N ALA A 8 -19.11 27.55 -17.55
CA ALA A 8 -19.52 26.18 -17.84
C ALA A 8 -18.31 25.22 -17.88
N ASN A 9 -17.21 25.62 -18.51
CA ASN A 9 -15.98 24.84 -18.52
C ASN A 9 -15.37 24.69 -17.12
N SER A 10 -15.35 25.76 -16.31
CA SER A 10 -14.85 25.69 -14.93
C SER A 10 -15.67 24.75 -14.06
N GLU A 11 -16.99 24.73 -14.23
CA GLU A 11 -17.89 23.83 -13.51
C GLU A 11 -17.66 22.38 -13.91
N THR A 12 -17.53 22.12 -15.21
CA THR A 12 -17.19 20.80 -15.76
C THR A 12 -15.85 20.29 -15.20
N LEU A 13 -14.81 21.12 -15.22
CA LEU A 13 -13.49 20.77 -14.69
C LEU A 13 -13.52 20.48 -13.18
N THR A 14 -14.37 21.19 -12.43
CA THR A 14 -14.53 20.95 -10.98
C THR A 14 -15.16 19.59 -10.72
N GLN A 15 -16.17 19.23 -11.53
CA GLN A 15 -16.83 17.93 -11.43
C GLN A 15 -15.90 16.78 -11.82
N GLU A 16 -15.14 16.93 -12.91
CA GLU A 16 -14.14 15.94 -13.34
C GLU A 16 -13.04 15.75 -12.30
N LYS A 17 -12.56 16.85 -11.69
CA LYS A 17 -11.59 16.78 -10.60
C LYS A 17 -12.14 15.96 -9.42
N ALA A 18 -13.37 16.23 -8.99
CA ALA A 18 -13.98 15.50 -7.87
C ALA A 18 -14.17 14.01 -8.19
N ALA A 19 -14.52 13.67 -9.43
CA ALA A 19 -14.62 12.29 -9.88
C ALA A 19 -13.24 11.60 -9.84
N LEU A 20 -12.20 12.25 -10.35
CA LEU A 20 -10.84 11.71 -10.36
C LEU A 20 -10.28 11.52 -8.94
N GLU A 21 -10.52 12.46 -8.03
CA GLU A 21 -10.12 12.32 -6.61
C GLU A 21 -10.79 11.11 -5.95
N LYS A 22 -12.06 10.85 -6.25
CA LYS A 22 -12.78 9.66 -5.78
C LYS A 22 -12.15 8.37 -6.33
N ASP A 23 -11.85 8.33 -7.62
CA ASP A 23 -11.25 7.16 -8.27
C ASP A 23 -9.84 6.87 -7.73
N VAL A 24 -9.03 7.91 -7.47
CA VAL A 24 -7.72 7.77 -6.83
C VAL A 24 -7.84 7.16 -5.44
N ASN A 25 -8.78 7.64 -4.62
CA ASN A 25 -9.00 7.09 -3.27
C ASN A 25 -9.44 5.62 -3.33
N ALA A 26 -10.34 5.27 -4.25
CA ALA A 26 -10.77 3.88 -4.43
C ALA A 26 -9.61 2.99 -4.90
N LEU A 27 -8.79 3.48 -5.84
CA LEU A 27 -7.63 2.76 -6.34
C LEU A 27 -6.61 2.53 -5.22
N GLN A 28 -6.30 3.55 -4.42
CA GLN A 28 -5.40 3.42 -3.27
C GLN A 28 -5.89 2.34 -2.29
N GLY A 29 -7.18 2.33 -1.95
CA GLY A 29 -7.76 1.28 -1.11
C GLY A 29 -7.62 -0.12 -1.73
N SER A 30 -7.90 -0.25 -3.02
CA SER A 30 -7.79 -1.54 -3.72
C SER A 30 -6.35 -2.06 -3.81
N VAL A 31 -5.37 -1.18 -3.98
CA VAL A 31 -3.96 -1.54 -4.05
C VAL A 31 -3.50 -2.09 -2.69
N VAL A 32 -3.87 -1.46 -1.60
CA VAL A 32 -3.55 -1.95 -0.24
C VAL A 32 -4.14 -3.35 -0.02
N VAL A 33 -5.41 -3.55 -0.37
CA VAL A 33 -6.07 -4.87 -0.22
C VAL A 33 -5.37 -5.94 -1.07
N GLN A 34 -5.03 -5.63 -2.32
CA GLN A 34 -4.34 -6.59 -3.19
C GLN A 34 -2.94 -6.95 -2.69
N TYR A 35 -2.17 -5.97 -2.20
CA TYR A 35 -0.86 -6.27 -1.61
C TYR A 35 -0.98 -7.15 -0.37
N GLU A 36 -1.95 -6.88 0.50
CA GLU A 36 -2.19 -7.70 1.68
C GLU A 36 -2.60 -9.13 1.31
N GLU A 37 -3.56 -9.31 0.39
CA GLU A 37 -4.02 -10.64 -0.04
C GLU A 37 -2.89 -11.46 -0.69
N VAL A 38 -2.11 -10.85 -1.58
CA VAL A 38 -1.00 -11.54 -2.26
C VAL A 38 0.14 -11.85 -1.30
N PHE A 39 0.40 -10.97 -0.32
CA PHE A 39 1.38 -11.19 0.72
C PHE A 39 0.97 -12.35 1.63
N GLN A 40 -0.28 -12.37 2.10
CA GLN A 40 -0.82 -13.48 2.89
C GLN A 40 -0.74 -14.81 2.14
N TYR A 41 -1.11 -14.82 0.85
CA TYR A 41 -0.97 -16.01 0.02
C TYR A 41 0.49 -16.50 -0.06
N ALA A 42 1.45 -15.58 -0.25
CA ALA A 42 2.87 -15.94 -0.28
C ALA A 42 3.36 -16.54 1.05
N LEU A 43 2.87 -16.02 2.20
CA LEU A 43 3.15 -16.59 3.51
C LEU A 43 2.56 -17.99 3.65
N GLU A 44 1.32 -18.21 3.22
CA GLU A 44 0.70 -19.54 3.22
C GLU A 44 1.51 -20.53 2.37
N GLN A 45 1.96 -20.13 1.17
CA GLN A 45 2.81 -20.97 0.33
C GLN A 45 4.16 -21.28 1.00
N MET A 46 4.76 -20.31 1.69
CA MET A 46 6.00 -20.52 2.45
C MET A 46 5.81 -21.54 3.57
N MET A 47 4.73 -21.44 4.35
CA MET A 47 4.43 -22.37 5.44
C MET A 47 4.18 -23.80 4.93
N VAL A 48 3.64 -23.96 3.71
CA VAL A 48 3.48 -25.28 3.06
C VAL A 48 4.82 -25.89 2.68
N LEU A 49 5.74 -25.09 2.13
CA LEU A 49 7.07 -25.56 1.70
C LEU A 49 8.03 -25.78 2.88
N PHE A 50 7.84 -25.01 3.95
CA PHE A 50 8.65 -25.04 5.15
C PHE A 50 7.73 -25.19 6.38
N PRO A 51 7.24 -26.39 6.68
CA PRO A 51 6.29 -26.62 7.77
C PRO A 51 6.86 -26.31 9.16
N ASP A 52 8.18 -26.20 9.28
CA ASP A 52 8.87 -25.79 10.50
C ASP A 52 8.94 -24.26 10.68
N LEU A 53 8.58 -23.47 9.66
CA LEU A 53 8.40 -22.02 9.74
C LEU A 53 6.99 -21.73 10.29
N ASP A 54 6.89 -21.56 11.60
CA ASP A 54 5.68 -21.08 12.27
C ASP A 54 5.66 -19.54 12.36
N GLU A 55 4.53 -18.97 12.82
CA GLU A 55 4.38 -17.52 13.05
C GLU A 55 5.50 -16.95 13.93
N GLN A 56 5.97 -17.72 14.91
CA GLN A 56 7.03 -17.29 15.81
C GLN A 56 8.37 -17.15 15.08
N ARG A 57 8.76 -18.14 14.27
CA ARG A 57 10.01 -18.11 13.49
C ARG A 57 9.98 -17.11 12.34
N MET A 58 8.81 -16.83 11.78
CA MET A 58 8.65 -15.72 10.84
C MET A 58 8.79 -14.35 11.51
N GLY A 59 8.25 -14.20 12.74
CA GLY A 59 8.44 -13.00 13.56
C GLY A 59 9.90 -12.75 13.96
N GLU A 60 10.73 -13.80 14.09
CA GLU A 60 12.18 -13.64 14.31
C GLU A 60 12.88 -12.98 13.12
N ALA A 61 12.47 -13.28 11.88
CA ALA A 61 13.04 -12.65 10.68
C ALA A 61 12.60 -11.18 10.55
N ASP A 62 11.35 -10.87 10.94
CA ASP A 62 10.83 -9.51 11.00
C ASP A 62 11.61 -8.65 12.02
N ALA A 63 11.91 -9.21 13.20
CA ALA A 63 12.71 -8.54 14.23
C ALA A 63 14.16 -8.20 13.81
N LEU A 64 14.66 -8.80 12.73
CA LEU A 64 15.99 -8.57 12.20
C LEU A 64 16.03 -7.57 11.03
N ILE A 65 14.86 -7.08 10.57
CA ILE A 65 14.75 -6.17 9.43
C ILE A 65 13.87 -4.97 9.80
N ASN A 66 14.40 -3.76 9.67
CA ASN A 66 13.65 -2.53 9.82
C ASN A 66 13.20 -1.96 8.47
N ILE A 67 12.13 -1.18 8.49
CA ILE A 67 11.72 -0.33 7.37
C ILE A 67 12.18 1.11 7.66
N GLU A 68 13.19 1.58 6.94
CA GLU A 68 13.67 2.96 6.97
C GLU A 68 13.49 3.59 5.60
N ASP A 69 12.77 4.71 5.52
CA ASP A 69 12.45 5.40 4.25
C ASP A 69 11.88 4.49 3.15
N GLY A 70 11.07 3.50 3.54
CA GLY A 70 10.48 2.52 2.62
C GLY A 70 11.47 1.49 2.07
N LYS A 71 12.66 1.36 2.67
CA LYS A 71 13.65 0.34 2.35
C LYS A 71 13.85 -0.63 3.51
N LEU A 72 14.04 -1.89 3.17
CA LEU A 72 14.41 -2.93 4.13
C LEU A 72 15.89 -2.76 4.49
N VAL A 73 16.19 -2.58 5.77
CA VAL A 73 17.55 -2.49 6.31
C VAL A 73 17.72 -3.46 7.47
N PRO A 74 18.92 -4.02 7.70
CA PRO A 74 19.16 -4.86 8.87
C PRO A 74 18.91 -4.08 10.18
N TYR A 75 18.26 -4.72 11.14
CA TYR A 75 18.08 -4.17 12.48
C TYR A 75 19.44 -3.97 13.16
N VAL A 76 19.68 -2.77 13.69
CA VAL A 76 20.85 -2.45 14.53
C VAL A 76 20.36 -2.21 15.95
N PRO A 77 20.73 -3.05 16.94
CA PRO A 77 20.34 -2.83 18.31
C PRO A 77 20.94 -1.53 18.88
N PRO A 78 20.21 -0.81 19.74
CA PRO A 78 20.74 0.38 20.40
C PRO A 78 21.96 0.03 21.27
N PRO A 79 22.94 0.95 21.41
CA PRO A 79 24.09 0.73 22.28
C PRO A 79 23.66 0.59 23.75
N GLU A 80 24.31 -0.33 24.48
CA GLU A 80 24.13 -0.56 25.92
C GLU A 80 24.54 0.63 26.80
#